data_AF-A0ABD1E397-F1
#
_entry.id   AF-A0ABD1E397-F1
#
_cell.length_a   1.000
_cell.length_b   1.000
_cell.length_c   1.000
_cell.angle_alpha   90.00
_cell.angle_beta   90.00
_cell.angle_gamma   90.00
#
_symmetry.space_group_name_H-M   'P 1'
#
loop_
_entity.id
_entity.type
_entity.pdbx_description
1 polymer ?
#
loop_
_entity_poly.entity_id
_entity_poly.type
_entity_poly.pdbx_seq_one_letter_code
_entity_poly.pdbx_strand_id
1 'polypeptide(L)' 'MEKWTRHETVSLIAEYEARPELWDEKSPMYKDLRKRNQLLQELAVFSNRNVEAVKKKFTPFVQPSHAN' A
#
# COMPACT_ATOMS: atom_id res chain seq x y z
N MET A 1 1.39 16.51 -11.17
CA MET A 1 0.62 15.54 -10.36
C MET A 1 0.25 14.38 -11.25
N GLU A 2 0.92 13.24 -11.09
CA GLU A 2 0.55 12.02 -11.80
C GLU A 2 -0.86 11.58 -11.37
N LYS A 3 -1.82 11.61 -12.29
CA LYS A 3 -3.18 11.13 -12.04
C LYS A 3 -3.18 9.61 -12.11
N TRP A 4 -3.64 8.98 -11.04
CA TRP A 4 -4.01 7.57 -11.06
C TRP A 4 -5.27 7.42 -11.92
N THR A 5 -5.26 6.53 -12.90
CA THR A 5 -6.50 6.18 -13.60
C THR A 5 -7.40 5.33 -12.70
N ARG A 6 -8.70 5.28 -13.03
CA ARG A 6 -9.67 4.45 -12.30
C ARG A 6 -9.26 2.97 -12.32
N HIS A 7 -8.81 2.48 -13.48
CA HIS A 7 -8.38 1.09 -13.62
C HIS A 7 -7.14 0.78 -12.77
N GLU A 8 -6.09 1.61 -12.84
CA GLU A 8 -4.90 1.45 -11.98
C GLU A 8 -5.28 1.47 -10.49
N THR A 9 -6.16 2.39 -10.10
CA THR A 9 -6.58 2.52 -8.69
C THR A 9 -7.34 1.28 -8.23
N VAL A 10 -8.28 0.76 -9.03
CA VAL A 10 -9.07 -0.42 -8.69
C VAL A 10 -8.19 -1.66 -8.59
N SER A 11 -7.28 -1.87 -9.55
CA SER A 11 -6.36 -3.01 -9.51
C SER A 11 -5.42 -2.93 -8.30
N LEU A 12 -4.87 -1.74 -8.02
CA LEU A 12 -4.00 -1.51 -6.87
C LEU A 12 -4.73 -1.75 -5.54
N ILE A 13 -5.98 -1.31 -5.42
CA ILE A 13 -6.81 -1.54 -4.22
C ILE A 13 -7.09 -3.03 -4.06
N ALA A 14 -7.52 -3.73 -5.12
CA ALA A 14 -7.80 -5.16 -5.06
C ALA A 14 -6.57 -5.97 -4.60
N GLU A 15 -5.39 -5.62 -5.12
CA GLU A 15 -4.13 -6.27 -4.77
C GLU A 15 -3.68 -5.94 -3.33
N TYR A 16 -3.97 -4.72 -2.86
CA TYR A 16 -3.73 -4.28 -1.50
C TYR A 16 -4.67 -4.98 -0.51
N GLU A 17 -5.96 -5.08 -0.81
CA GLU A 17 -6.97 -5.78 -0.01
C GLU A 17 -6.68 -7.29 0.09
N ALA A 18 -6.20 -7.91 -1.01
CA ALA A 18 -5.81 -9.31 -1.04
C ALA A 18 -4.61 -9.64 -0.12
N ARG A 19 -3.87 -8.63 0.35
CA ARG A 19 -2.66 -8.77 1.17
C ARG A 19 -2.92 -8.21 2.57
N PRO A 20 -3.53 -8.98 3.49
CA PRO A 20 -3.81 -8.53 4.87
C PRO A 20 -2.53 -8.11 5.60
N GLU A 21 -1.37 -8.65 5.23
CA GLU A 21 -0.05 -8.24 5.75
C GLU A 21 0.26 -6.73 5.59
N LEU A 22 -0.45 -6.00 4.71
CA LEU A 22 -0.25 -4.57 4.47
C LEU A 22 -1.12 -3.64 5.33
N TRP A 23 -2.27 -4.11 5.79
CA TRP A 23 -3.31 -3.31 6.47
C TRP A 23 -3.88 -3.95 7.74
N ASP A 24 -3.84 -5.28 7.86
CA ASP A 24 -4.33 -6.00 9.03
C ASP A 24 -3.28 -5.98 10.14
N GLU A 25 -3.47 -5.09 11.12
CA GLU A 25 -2.65 -4.98 12.33
C GLU A 25 -2.48 -6.32 13.08
N LYS A 26 -3.51 -7.17 13.02
CA LYS A 26 -3.55 -8.46 13.71
C LYS A 26 -2.71 -9.52 13.00
N SER A 27 -2.34 -9.29 11.75
CA SER A 27 -1.44 -10.16 11.02
C SER A 27 -0.05 -10.08 11.64
N PRO A 28 0.56 -11.22 12.04
CA PRO A 28 1.92 -11.22 12.57
C PRO A 28 2.93 -10.64 11.56
N MET A 29 2.58 -10.65 10.27
CA MET A 29 3.39 -10.12 9.18
C MET A 29 3.24 -8.60 8.96
N TYR A 30 2.26 -7.95 9.60
CA TYR A 30 2.11 -6.49 9.53
C TYR A 30 3.29 -5.74 10.15
N LYS A 31 3.89 -6.30 11.20
CA LYS A 31 5.11 -5.76 11.84
C LYS A 31 6.37 -6.00 11.01
N ASP A 32 6.29 -6.82 9.97
CA ASP A 32 7.43 -7.21 9.16
C ASP A 32 7.74 -6.14 8.11
N LEU A 33 8.55 -5.16 8.50
CA LEU A 33 8.92 -4.02 7.66
C LEU A 33 9.55 -4.44 6.32
N ARG A 34 10.31 -5.55 6.31
CA ARG A 34 10.93 -6.09 5.09
C ARG A 34 9.87 -6.55 4.11
N LYS A 35 8.93 -7.34 4.60
CA LYS A 35 7.84 -7.89 3.81
C LYS A 35 6.92 -6.78 3.31
N ARG A 36 6.57 -5.82 4.17
CA ARG A 36 5.80 -4.63 3.79
C ARG A 36 6.47 -3.81 2.68
N ASN A 37 7.77 -3.55 2.77
CA ASN A 37 8.49 -2.85 1.71
C ASN A 37 8.55 -3.66 0.40
N GLN A 38 8.70 -4.98 0.49
CA GLN A 38 8.70 -5.87 -0.69
C GLN A 38 7.33 -5.87 -1.38
N LEU A 39 6.24 -6.01 -0.62
CA LEU A 39 4.88 -5.96 -1.15
C LEU A 39 4.57 -4.59 -1.79
N LEU A 40 5.05 -3.49 -1.19
CA LEU A 40 4.93 -2.16 -1.78
C LEU A 40 5.78 -1.98 -3.05
N GLN A 41 6.94 -2.63 -3.13
CA GLN A 41 7.74 -2.70 -4.35
C GLN A 41 7.02 -3.47 -5.45
N GLU A 42 6.39 -4.60 -5.12
CA GLU A 42 5.60 -5.36 -6.10
C GLU A 42 4.43 -4.55 -6.63
N LEU A 43 3.68 -3.85 -5.76
CA LEU A 43 2.59 -2.96 -6.15
C LEU A 43 3.07 -1.81 -7.06
N ALA A 44 4.27 -1.30 -6.80
CA ALA A 44 4.91 -0.26 -7.60
C ALA A 44 5.28 -0.78 -8.99
N VAL A 45 5.90 -1.96 -9.06
CA VAL A 45 6.23 -2.63 -10.34
C VAL A 45 4.96 -2.97 -11.12
N PHE A 46 3.94 -3.52 -10.45
CA PHE A 46 2.66 -3.87 -11.06
C PHE A 46 1.95 -2.65 -11.68
N SER A 47 1.97 -1.52 -10.97
CA SER A 47 1.37 -0.28 -11.46
C SER A 47 2.30 0.53 -12.38
N ASN A 48 3.53 0.05 -12.61
CA ASN A 48 4.61 0.78 -13.28
C ASN A 48 4.83 2.20 -12.70
N ARG A 49 4.77 2.29 -11.36
CA ARG A 49 4.88 3.53 -10.58
C ARG A 49 6.05 3.43 -9.61
N ASN A 50 6.41 4.56 -9.01
CA ASN A 50 7.38 4.57 -7.92
C ASN A 50 6.72 4.09 -6.60
N VAL A 51 7.48 3.36 -5.79
CA VAL A 51 7.08 2.91 -4.44
C VAL A 51 6.62 4.09 -3.58
N GLU A 52 7.24 5.26 -3.74
CA GLU A 52 6.83 6.46 -3.02
C GLU A 52 5.42 6.94 -3.40
N ALA A 53 5.03 6.80 -4.68
CA ALA A 53 3.69 7.16 -5.14
C ALA A 53 2.64 6.20 -4.60
N VAL A 54 2.95 4.90 -4.59
CA VAL A 54 2.12 3.85 -3.98
C VAL A 54 1.99 4.08 -2.47
N LYS A 55 3.10 4.33 -1.77
CA LYS A 55 3.11 4.67 -0.34
C LYS A 55 2.22 5.88 -0.07
N LYS A 56 2.39 7.00 -0.81
CA LYS A 56 1.55 8.20 -0.64
C LYS A 56 0.06 7.92 -0.87
N LYS A 57 -0.28 7.01 -1.77
CA LYS A 57 -1.67 6.60 -2.03
C LYS A 57 -2.28 5.86 -0.85
N PHE A 58 -1.50 5.03 -0.16
CA PHE A 58 -1.93 4.22 0.98
C PHE A 58 -1.64 4.82 2.36
N THR A 59 -0.79 5.86 2.44
CA THR A 59 -0.50 6.61 3.67
C THR A 59 -1.77 7.12 4.37
N PRO A 60 -2.80 7.64 3.70
CA PRO A 60 -4.03 8.05 4.38
C PRO A 60 -4.86 6.88 4.95
N PHE A 61 -4.65 5.64 4.47
CA PHE A 61 -5.39 4.45 4.93
C PHE A 61 -4.68 3.71 6.07
N VAL A 62 -3.40 4.00 6.29
CA VAL A 62 -2.61 3.47 7.42
C VAL A 62 -2.56 4.56 8.49
N GLN A 63 -3.62 4.69 9.29
CA GLN A 63 -3.53 5.42 10.56
C GLN A 63 -3.42 4.43 11.72
N PRO A 64 -2.69 4.81 12.78
CA PRO A 64 -3.44 5.17 13.98
C PRO A 64 -2.91 6.41 14.74
N SER A 65 -3.87 7.24 15.15
CA SER A 65 -3.95 7.95 16.44
C SER A 65 -3.09 9.20 16.70
N HIS A 66 -3.81 10.32 16.96
CA HIS A 66 -3.42 11.48 17.78
C HIS A 66 -2.17 12.28 17.34
N ALA A 67 -2.35 13.22 16.40
CA ALA A 67 -1.54 14.44 16.40
C ALA A 67 -2.27 15.48 17.25
N ASN A 68 -1.79 15.65 18.49
CA ASN A 68 -2.01 16.73 19.49
C ASN A 68 -3.38 17.40 19.57
#